data_AF-A0A1G2HNL7-F1
#
_entry.id   AF-A0A1G2HNL7-F1
#
_cell.length_a   1.000
_cell.length_b   1.000
_cell.length_c   1.000
_cell.angle_alpha   90.00
_cell.angle_beta   90.00
_cell.angle_gamma   90.00
#
_symmetry.space_group_name_H-M   'P 1'
#
loop_
_entity.id
_entity.type
_entity.pdbx_description
1 polymer ?
#
loop_
_entity_poly.entity_id
_entity_poly.type
_entity_poly.pdbx_seq_one_letter_code
_entity_poly.pdbx_strand_id
1 'polypeptide(L)'
;MDNNTKALIIGGIVAVLLVGGLWVLSNTELFSGTENPSQNNGTILQNNKEKGTLVLSITDAAVDMGTISAVSMTIDKVYVHSKAQGWVTVLKAPQSFSLLTLKSSGRAALLAKIDIAADTYDQAWLHISNVTITEAGKVKEALLPSNDFKMEGSIKVENNTNSIAKFDILADQSIHKTSKGEFVFAPVIKFESRINATISFDSNNFVTISDGNLVSSTTAGMNVDGQVKTNFQLDPKKELEIKNGVIEIK
;
A
#
# COMPACT_ATOMS: atom_id res chain seq x y z
N MET A 1 -37.89 26.02 -55.02
CA MET A 1 -37.60 27.44 -55.32
C MET A 1 -36.73 27.93 -54.19
N ASP A 2 -35.48 28.13 -54.55
CA ASP A 2 -34.32 28.38 -53.70
C ASP A 2 -34.26 29.82 -53.21
N ASN A 3 -33.56 30.05 -52.09
CA ASN A 3 -32.46 31.01 -51.93
C ASN A 3 -32.06 31.06 -50.44
N ASN A 4 -30.98 30.39 -50.03
CA ASN A 4 -29.60 30.90 -50.00
C ASN A 4 -29.47 32.33 -49.47
N THR A 5 -28.83 32.49 -48.31
CA THR A 5 -27.64 33.35 -48.17
C THR A 5 -26.83 32.92 -46.93
N LYS A 6 -25.56 32.59 -47.18
CA LYS A 6 -24.49 32.33 -46.21
C LYS A 6 -23.82 33.65 -45.83
N ALA A 7 -23.39 33.82 -44.58
CA ALA A 7 -22.38 34.79 -44.16
C ALA A 7 -21.47 34.08 -43.15
N LEU A 8 -20.32 33.56 -43.58
CA LEU A 8 -18.98 34.17 -43.68
C LEU A 8 -18.25 34.28 -42.33
N ILE A 9 -17.13 33.56 -42.29
CA ILE A 9 -16.16 33.37 -41.23
C ILE A 9 -15.18 34.55 -41.18
N ILE A 10 -14.90 35.05 -39.97
CA ILE A 10 -13.65 35.74 -39.57
C ILE A 10 -13.38 35.21 -38.15
N GLY A 11 -12.33 34.47 -37.83
CA GLY A 11 -10.92 34.74 -38.10
C GLY A 11 -10.30 35.23 -36.78
N GLY A 12 -9.77 34.32 -35.97
CA GLY A 12 -9.18 34.65 -34.66
C GLY A 12 -8.34 33.50 -34.10
N ILE A 13 -7.15 33.33 -34.69
CA ILE A 13 -6.05 32.52 -34.15
C ILE A 13 -5.50 33.22 -32.91
N VAL A 14 -5.46 32.57 -31.74
CA VAL A 14 -4.47 32.87 -30.70
C VAL A 14 -3.98 31.58 -30.02
N ALA A 15 -2.76 31.22 -30.42
CA ALA A 15 -1.65 30.68 -29.66
C ALA A 15 -1.87 29.59 -28.61
N VAL A 16 -1.37 28.41 -28.97
CA VAL A 16 -0.85 27.35 -28.11
C VAL A 16 0.30 27.87 -27.24
N LEU A 17 0.26 27.63 -25.93
CA LEU A 17 1.45 27.61 -25.07
C LEU A 17 1.57 26.22 -24.45
N LEU A 18 2.37 25.38 -25.10
CA LEU A 18 2.95 24.17 -24.54
C LEU A 18 4.07 24.59 -23.59
N VAL A 19 3.83 24.51 -22.28
CA VAL A 19 4.91 24.60 -21.29
C VAL A 19 5.52 23.21 -21.15
N GLY A 20 6.43 22.89 -22.07
CA GLY A 20 7.45 21.86 -21.90
C GLY A 20 8.65 22.48 -21.21
N GLY A 21 8.81 22.24 -19.91
CA GLY A 21 10.00 22.61 -19.16
C GLY A 21 11.09 21.54 -19.31
N LEU A 22 11.89 21.64 -20.38
CA LEU A 22 13.24 21.07 -20.41
C LEU A 22 14.14 21.94 -19.52
N TRP A 23 14.69 21.35 -18.46
CA TRP A 23 15.80 21.95 -17.73
C TRP A 23 17.09 21.79 -18.55
N VAL A 24 17.59 22.90 -19.10
CA VAL A 24 18.97 23.03 -19.60
C VAL A 24 19.81 23.53 -18.43
N LEU A 25 20.74 22.70 -17.96
CA LEU A 25 21.74 23.14 -16.99
C LEU A 25 22.80 24.01 -17.69
N SER A 26 22.93 25.21 -17.17
CA SER A 26 23.95 26.21 -17.45
C SER A 26 25.36 25.67 -17.18
N ASN A 27 26.23 25.87 -18.16
CA ASN A 27 27.66 25.58 -18.08
C ASN A 27 28.41 26.87 -18.46
N THR A 28 28.86 27.64 -17.48
CA THR A 28 30.08 28.49 -17.52
C THR A 28 30.19 29.27 -16.22
N GLU A 29 31.16 28.93 -15.38
CA GLU A 29 31.98 29.96 -14.75
C GLU A 29 33.47 29.61 -14.90
N LEU A 30 34.15 30.57 -15.51
CA LEU A 30 35.59 30.68 -15.71
C LEU A 30 36.24 31.05 -14.37
N PHE A 31 37.15 30.22 -13.88
CA PHE A 31 38.17 30.68 -12.94
C PHE A 31 39.53 30.11 -13.35
N SER A 32 40.43 31.02 -13.71
CA SER A 32 41.83 30.77 -14.01
C SER A 32 42.62 30.76 -12.70
N GLY A 33 43.19 29.61 -12.35
CA GLY A 33 44.11 29.44 -11.25
C GLY A 33 45.02 28.26 -11.55
N THR A 34 46.27 28.56 -11.91
CA THR A 34 47.28 27.58 -12.28
C THR A 34 47.93 27.03 -11.02
N GLU A 35 47.36 25.98 -10.42
CA GLU A 35 48.07 25.13 -9.46
C GLU A 35 47.70 23.65 -9.70
N ASN A 36 48.75 22.82 -9.66
CA ASN A 36 48.82 21.46 -10.15
C ASN A 36 48.20 20.47 -9.13
N PRO A 37 47.23 19.61 -9.51
CA PRO A 37 46.86 18.46 -8.68
C PRO A 37 47.13 17.14 -9.39
N SER A 38 47.96 16.35 -8.70
CA SER A 38 48.14 14.90 -8.84
C SER A 38 46.87 14.17 -9.31
N GLN A 39 47.03 13.33 -10.33
CA GLN A 39 46.01 12.41 -10.82
C GLN A 39 45.56 11.47 -9.68
N ASN A 40 44.43 11.79 -9.06
CA ASN A 40 43.58 10.81 -8.42
C ASN A 40 42.39 10.57 -9.34
N ASN A 41 42.43 9.44 -10.05
CA ASN A 41 41.25 8.85 -10.67
C ASN A 41 40.30 8.41 -9.55
N GLY A 42 39.60 9.38 -8.96
CA GLY A 42 38.44 9.13 -8.12
C GLY A 42 37.30 8.74 -9.03
N THR A 43 37.15 7.44 -9.27
CA THR A 43 35.93 6.86 -9.82
C THR A 43 34.76 7.40 -8.98
N ILE A 44 33.89 8.20 -9.59
CA ILE A 44 32.61 8.54 -8.99
C ILE A 44 31.85 7.22 -8.91
N LEU A 45 31.95 6.54 -7.77
CA LEU A 45 31.06 5.43 -7.44
C LEU A 45 29.68 6.04 -7.26
N GLN A 46 28.94 6.20 -8.36
CA GLN A 46 27.50 6.07 -8.26
C GLN A 46 27.28 4.69 -7.67
N ASN A 47 27.02 4.63 -6.36
CA ASN A 47 26.51 3.45 -5.68
C ASN A 47 25.15 3.18 -6.28
N ASN A 48 25.15 2.58 -7.47
CA ASN A 48 23.98 2.03 -8.10
C ASN A 48 23.68 0.77 -7.28
N LYS A 49 23.08 0.98 -6.10
CA LYS A 49 22.62 -0.12 -5.26
C LYS A 49 21.75 -0.97 -6.17
N GLU A 50 22.16 -2.22 -6.30
CA GLU A 50 21.38 -3.26 -6.95
C GLU A 50 19.93 -3.17 -6.51
N LYS A 51 18.98 -3.32 -7.44
CA LYS A 51 17.55 -3.19 -7.16
C LYS A 51 16.80 -4.43 -7.57
N GLY A 52 15.74 -4.73 -6.86
CA GLY A 52 14.73 -5.70 -7.27
C GLY A 52 13.33 -5.07 -7.24
N THR A 53 12.38 -5.75 -7.86
CA THR A 53 10.99 -5.32 -7.86
C THR A 53 10.27 -5.94 -6.66
N LEU A 54 9.72 -5.10 -5.80
CA LEU A 54 8.82 -5.51 -4.73
C LEU A 54 7.37 -5.25 -5.13
N VAL A 55 6.54 -6.28 -5.07
CA VAL A 55 5.09 -6.22 -5.25
C VAL A 55 4.40 -6.45 -3.91
N LEU A 56 3.48 -5.58 -3.54
CA LEU A 56 2.61 -5.76 -2.39
C LEU A 56 1.21 -6.06 -2.88
N SER A 57 0.56 -7.05 -2.30
CA SER A 57 -0.83 -7.38 -2.59
C SER A 57 -1.65 -7.52 -1.32
N ILE A 58 -2.95 -7.31 -1.48
CA ILE A 58 -3.94 -7.47 -0.42
C ILE A 58 -5.00 -8.48 -0.85
N THR A 59 -5.40 -9.34 0.08
CA THR A 59 -6.52 -10.28 -0.09
C THR A 59 -7.32 -10.31 1.21
N ASP A 60 -8.45 -11.00 1.18
CA ASP A 60 -9.22 -11.34 2.37
C ASP A 60 -9.55 -12.83 2.37
N ALA A 61 -9.30 -13.50 3.50
CA ALA A 61 -9.57 -14.92 3.70
C ALA A 61 -10.59 -15.16 4.82
N ALA A 62 -11.45 -14.18 5.09
CA ALA A 62 -12.46 -14.29 6.13
C ALA A 62 -13.45 -15.43 5.85
N VAL A 63 -13.85 -16.15 6.91
CA VAL A 63 -14.71 -17.33 6.78
C VAL A 63 -16.19 -16.93 6.75
N ASP A 64 -16.65 -16.14 7.72
CA ASP A 64 -18.05 -15.74 7.88
C ASP A 64 -18.19 -14.26 8.27
N MET A 65 -19.13 -13.56 7.64
CA MET A 65 -19.40 -12.12 7.86
C MET A 65 -20.81 -11.85 8.39
N GLY A 66 -21.62 -12.90 8.61
CA GLY A 66 -22.98 -12.78 9.14
C GLY A 66 -23.85 -11.80 8.34
N THR A 67 -24.29 -10.73 9.00
CA THR A 67 -25.18 -9.69 8.44
C THR A 67 -24.45 -8.58 7.68
N ILE A 68 -23.11 -8.62 7.63
CA ILE A 68 -22.29 -7.61 6.94
C ILE A 68 -22.24 -7.93 5.45
N SER A 69 -22.64 -6.97 4.62
CA SER A 69 -22.72 -7.12 3.16
C SER A 69 -21.57 -6.46 2.41
N ALA A 70 -20.83 -5.53 3.04
CA ALA A 70 -19.61 -4.96 2.48
C ALA A 70 -18.67 -4.48 3.58
N VAL A 71 -17.36 -4.56 3.31
CA VAL A 71 -16.30 -3.97 4.14
C VAL A 71 -15.33 -3.30 3.20
N SER A 72 -15.19 -1.97 3.32
CA SER A 72 -14.25 -1.18 2.53
C SER A 72 -13.16 -0.65 3.43
N MET A 73 -11.90 -0.96 3.10
CA MET A 73 -10.72 -0.54 3.84
C MET A 73 -9.87 0.39 2.97
N THR A 74 -9.46 1.52 3.51
CA THR A 74 -8.55 2.46 2.82
C THR A 74 -7.18 2.44 3.47
N ILE A 75 -6.14 2.21 2.66
CA ILE A 75 -4.74 2.27 3.05
C ILE A 75 -4.12 3.46 2.32
N ASP A 76 -3.57 4.43 3.06
CA ASP A 76 -3.02 5.66 2.48
C ASP A 76 -1.50 5.60 2.29
N LYS A 77 -0.80 4.86 3.15
CA LYS A 77 0.65 4.70 3.17
C LYS A 77 1.01 3.28 3.51
N VAL A 78 2.13 2.85 2.93
CA VAL A 78 2.79 1.60 3.26
C VAL A 78 4.28 1.84 3.32
N TYR A 79 4.91 1.31 4.36
CA TYR A 79 6.35 1.36 4.54
C TYR A 79 6.91 -0.03 4.78
N VAL A 80 8.16 -0.23 4.37
CA VAL A 80 8.97 -1.40 4.75
C VAL A 80 10.26 -0.91 5.39
N HIS A 81 10.71 -1.59 6.44
CA HIS A 81 11.91 -1.21 7.17
C HIS A 81 13.07 -2.15 6.84
N SER A 82 14.27 -1.63 6.59
CA SER A 82 15.51 -2.43 6.64
C SER A 82 16.53 -1.80 7.56
N LYS A 83 17.43 -2.60 8.13
CA LYS A 83 18.51 -2.09 8.99
C LYS A 83 19.44 -1.11 8.28
N ALA A 84 19.63 -1.28 6.97
CA ALA A 84 20.54 -0.45 6.18
C ALA A 84 19.91 0.85 5.67
N GLN A 85 18.58 0.91 5.54
CA GLN A 85 17.88 2.04 4.91
C GLN A 85 16.88 2.74 5.84
N GLY A 86 16.53 2.11 6.96
CA GLY A 86 15.39 2.52 7.77
C GLY A 86 14.07 2.27 7.03
N TRP A 87 13.09 3.14 7.27
CA TRP A 87 11.77 3.06 6.63
C TRP A 87 11.80 3.58 5.19
N VAL A 88 11.34 2.74 4.27
CA VAL A 88 11.18 3.04 2.84
C VAL A 88 9.69 3.09 2.51
N THR A 89 9.24 4.20 1.93
CA THR A 89 7.85 4.36 1.47
C THR A 89 7.60 3.56 0.20
N VAL A 90 6.58 2.70 0.24
CA VAL A 90 6.20 1.80 -0.86
C VAL A 90 4.90 2.25 -1.54
N LEU A 91 3.89 2.66 -0.76
CA LEU A 91 2.65 3.24 -1.29
C LEU A 91 2.68 4.75 -1.13
N LYS A 92 2.37 5.48 -2.23
CA LYS A 92 2.39 6.95 -2.28
C LYS A 92 1.01 7.59 -2.42
N ALA A 93 0.01 6.83 -2.83
CA ALA A 93 -1.35 7.31 -3.06
C ALA A 93 -2.35 6.39 -2.36
N PRO A 94 -3.41 6.93 -1.74
CA PRO A 94 -4.40 6.11 -1.08
C PRO A 94 -5.12 5.15 -2.02
N GLN A 95 -5.40 3.95 -1.51
CA GLN A 95 -6.15 2.92 -2.21
C GLN A 95 -7.20 2.32 -1.28
N SER A 96 -8.40 2.08 -1.83
CA SER A 96 -9.51 1.47 -1.11
C SER A 96 -9.82 0.09 -1.68
N PHE A 97 -10.08 -0.87 -0.78
CA PHE A 97 -10.29 -2.27 -1.12
C PHE A 97 -11.61 -2.76 -0.53
N SER A 98 -12.43 -3.42 -1.35
CA SER A 98 -13.60 -4.16 -0.89
C SER A 98 -13.16 -5.56 -0.45
N LEU A 99 -13.00 -5.78 0.85
CA LEU A 99 -12.48 -7.03 1.40
C LEU A 99 -13.39 -8.22 1.06
N LEU A 100 -14.71 -8.03 1.12
CA LEU A 100 -15.67 -9.08 0.74
C LEU A 100 -15.57 -9.44 -0.74
N THR A 101 -15.28 -8.47 -1.62
CA THR A 101 -15.08 -8.75 -3.04
C THR A 101 -13.78 -9.52 -3.28
N LEU A 102 -12.71 -9.18 -2.56
CA LEU A 102 -11.44 -9.93 -2.60
C LEU A 102 -11.67 -11.38 -2.15
N LYS A 103 -12.35 -11.58 -1.02
CA LYS A 103 -12.73 -12.90 -0.52
C LYS A 103 -13.56 -13.69 -1.52
N SER A 104 -14.66 -13.12 -2.02
CA SER A 104 -15.58 -13.84 -2.91
C SER A 104 -14.95 -14.19 -4.25
N SER A 105 -13.98 -13.40 -4.71
CA SER A 105 -13.26 -13.68 -5.96
C SER A 105 -12.04 -14.59 -5.76
N GLY A 106 -11.54 -14.73 -4.53
CA GLY A 106 -10.30 -15.46 -4.23
C GLY A 106 -9.05 -14.82 -4.84
N ARG A 107 -9.12 -13.52 -5.17
CA ARG A 107 -8.05 -12.79 -5.88
C ARG A 107 -7.33 -11.83 -4.95
N ALA A 108 -6.03 -11.67 -5.20
CA ALA A 108 -5.22 -10.65 -4.55
C ALA A 108 -5.22 -9.36 -5.39
N ALA A 109 -5.57 -8.22 -4.80
CA ALA A 109 -5.44 -6.92 -5.46
C ALA A 109 -4.04 -6.34 -5.27
N LEU A 110 -3.53 -5.64 -6.27
CA LEU A 110 -2.28 -4.89 -6.19
C LEU A 110 -2.43 -3.73 -5.19
N LEU A 111 -1.59 -3.72 -4.17
CA LEU A 111 -1.43 -2.61 -3.24
C LEU A 111 -0.33 -1.67 -3.74
N ALA A 112 0.84 -2.21 -4.09
CA ALA A 112 1.93 -1.40 -4.62
C ALA A 112 2.89 -2.24 -5.48
N LYS A 113 3.57 -1.59 -6.41
CA LYS A 113 4.69 -2.15 -7.16
C LYS A 113 5.80 -1.11 -7.24
N ILE A 114 7.00 -1.47 -6.80
CA ILE A 114 8.12 -0.53 -6.72
C ILE A 114 9.46 -1.24 -6.90
N ASP A 115 10.42 -0.58 -7.55
CA ASP A 115 11.81 -1.03 -7.56
C ASP A 115 12.56 -0.40 -6.38
N ILE A 116 13.04 -1.24 -5.48
CA ILE A 116 13.76 -0.84 -4.26
C ILE A 116 15.12 -1.52 -4.20
N ALA A 117 16.02 -1.03 -3.35
CA ALA A 117 17.34 -1.62 -3.21
C ALA A 117 17.24 -3.08 -2.75
N ALA A 118 18.10 -3.92 -3.30
CA ALA A 118 18.29 -5.30 -2.85
C ALA A 118 18.75 -5.29 -1.39
N ASP A 119 17.93 -5.87 -0.53
CA ASP A 119 18.09 -5.85 0.92
C ASP A 119 17.12 -6.86 1.58
N THR A 120 17.26 -7.03 2.89
CA THR A 120 16.24 -7.70 3.71
C THR A 120 15.53 -6.67 4.56
N TYR A 121 14.23 -6.53 4.32
CA TYR A 121 13.34 -5.68 5.09
C TYR A 121 12.70 -6.53 6.20
N ASP A 122 12.75 -6.10 7.45
CA ASP A 122 12.35 -6.91 8.62
C ASP A 122 10.97 -6.54 9.20
N GLN A 123 10.38 -5.43 8.74
CA GLN A 123 9.06 -4.98 9.15
C GLN A 123 8.26 -4.38 8.00
N ALA A 124 6.94 -4.47 8.12
CA ALA A 124 5.97 -3.80 7.27
C ALA A 124 5.04 -2.93 8.11
N TRP A 125 4.68 -1.77 7.58
CA TRP A 125 3.75 -0.83 8.22
C TRP A 125 2.67 -0.42 7.22
N LEU A 126 1.43 -0.79 7.53
CA LEU A 126 0.24 -0.30 6.83
C LEU A 126 -0.38 0.83 7.64
N HIS A 127 -0.61 1.99 7.02
CA HIS A 127 -1.46 3.03 7.60
C HIS A 127 -2.88 2.89 7.03
N ILE A 128 -3.80 2.43 7.87
CA ILE A 128 -5.20 2.23 7.54
C ILE A 128 -5.94 3.49 7.94
N SER A 129 -6.32 4.31 6.97
CA SER A 129 -6.88 5.63 7.23
C SER A 129 -8.38 5.59 7.56
N ASN A 130 -9.10 4.59 7.04
CA ASN A 130 -10.54 4.47 7.24
C ASN A 130 -11.01 3.04 6.93
N VAL A 131 -12.01 2.58 7.69
CA VAL A 131 -12.76 1.35 7.41
C VAL A 131 -14.25 1.65 7.50
N THR A 132 -15.00 1.26 6.47
CA THR A 132 -16.47 1.33 6.47
C THR A 132 -17.08 -0.05 6.32
N ILE A 133 -18.18 -0.27 7.03
CA ILE A 133 -18.91 -1.53 7.09
C ILE A 133 -20.35 -1.26 6.68
N THR A 134 -20.86 -2.04 5.74
CA THR A 134 -22.25 -2.02 5.34
C THR A 134 -23.00 -3.17 6.01
N GLU A 135 -23.98 -2.84 6.83
CA GLU A 135 -24.87 -3.81 7.47
C GLU A 135 -26.33 -3.38 7.25
N ALA A 136 -27.18 -4.30 6.79
CA ALA A 136 -28.58 -4.04 6.47
C ALA A 136 -28.77 -2.81 5.56
N GLY A 137 -27.89 -2.64 4.57
CA GLY A 137 -27.91 -1.53 3.62
C GLY A 137 -27.43 -0.18 4.17
N LYS A 138 -27.01 -0.09 5.43
CA LYS A 138 -26.48 1.13 6.05
C LYS A 138 -24.95 1.06 6.14
N VAL A 139 -24.28 2.09 5.63
CA VAL A 139 -22.83 2.27 5.77
C VAL A 139 -22.55 2.90 7.14
N LYS A 140 -21.65 2.30 7.91
CA LYS A 140 -21.14 2.81 9.17
C LYS A 140 -19.62 2.83 9.11
N GLU A 141 -19.00 3.87 9.66
CA GLU A 141 -17.56 3.87 9.91
C GLU A 141 -17.25 2.96 11.11
N ALA A 142 -16.19 2.18 10.99
CA ALA A 142 -15.67 1.38 12.09
C ALA A 142 -14.52 2.13 12.78
N LEU A 143 -14.53 2.14 14.11
CA LEU A 143 -13.46 2.73 14.89
C LEU A 143 -12.23 1.82 14.88
N LEU A 144 -11.08 2.39 14.53
CA LEU A 144 -9.78 1.71 14.59
C LEU A 144 -9.14 1.97 15.96
N PRO A 145 -8.61 0.96 16.67
CA PRO A 145 -7.78 1.20 17.85
C PRO A 145 -6.55 2.05 17.55
N SER A 146 -5.99 1.89 16.35
CA SER A 146 -4.96 2.74 15.77
C SER A 146 -5.01 2.65 14.25
N ASN A 147 -4.64 3.72 13.56
CA ASN A 147 -4.45 3.70 12.10
C ASN A 147 -3.17 2.98 11.70
N ASP A 148 -2.22 2.79 12.63
CA ASP A 148 -0.92 2.20 12.35
C ASP A 148 -0.90 0.71 12.65
N PHE A 149 -0.83 -0.11 11.60
CA PHE A 149 -0.58 -1.54 11.72
C PHE A 149 0.88 -1.85 11.36
N LYS A 150 1.75 -1.94 12.38
CA LYS A 150 3.18 -2.27 12.24
C LYS A 150 3.41 -3.72 12.63
N MET A 151 3.88 -4.54 11.71
CA MET A 151 4.15 -5.95 11.96
C MET A 151 5.56 -6.35 11.56
N GLU A 152 6.11 -7.32 12.29
CA GLU A 152 7.35 -7.99 11.92
C GLU A 152 7.09 -8.96 10.77
N GLY A 153 8.03 -9.07 9.84
CA GLY A 153 7.92 -9.95 8.68
C GLY A 153 9.07 -9.70 7.71
N SER A 154 9.82 -10.75 7.38
CA SER A 154 10.99 -10.61 6.51
C SER A 154 10.55 -10.54 5.04
N ILE A 155 10.98 -9.51 4.31
CA ILE A 155 10.87 -9.38 2.86
C ILE A 155 12.28 -9.30 2.32
N LYS A 156 12.71 -10.32 1.58
CA LYS A 156 13.99 -10.28 0.89
C LYS A 156 13.78 -9.76 -0.52
N VAL A 157 14.59 -8.81 -0.96
CA VAL A 157 14.63 -8.31 -2.33
C VAL A 157 16.02 -8.58 -2.89
N GLU A 158 16.10 -9.31 -4.00
CA GLU A 158 17.37 -9.62 -4.67
C GLU A 158 17.48 -8.85 -5.99
N ASN A 159 18.72 -8.61 -6.43
CA ASN A 159 19.00 -7.85 -7.65
C ASN A 159 18.31 -8.46 -8.88
N ASN A 160 17.58 -7.64 -9.64
CA ASN A 160 16.88 -8.05 -10.87
C ASN A 160 15.89 -9.21 -10.68
N THR A 161 15.33 -9.36 -9.47
CA THR A 161 14.31 -10.38 -9.17
C THR A 161 12.99 -9.75 -8.74
N ASN A 162 11.92 -10.55 -8.80
CA ASN A 162 10.61 -10.20 -8.26
C ASN A 162 10.43 -10.80 -6.87
N SER A 163 10.14 -9.94 -5.91
CA SER A 163 9.67 -10.32 -4.58
C SER A 163 8.23 -9.89 -4.39
N ILE A 164 7.49 -10.67 -3.61
CA ILE A 164 6.10 -10.36 -3.28
C ILE A 164 5.86 -10.44 -1.78
N ALA A 165 5.10 -9.49 -1.26
CA ALA A 165 4.56 -9.48 0.09
C ALA A 165 3.03 -9.40 0.01
N LYS A 166 2.35 -10.38 0.57
CA LYS A 166 0.90 -10.52 0.57
C LYS A 166 0.37 -10.26 1.97
N PHE A 167 -0.56 -9.31 2.08
CA PHE A 167 -1.34 -9.04 3.28
C PHE A 167 -2.72 -9.67 3.12
N ASP A 168 -2.98 -10.73 3.85
CA ASP A 168 -4.26 -11.42 3.88
C ASP A 168 -5.02 -10.99 5.13
N ILE A 169 -6.00 -10.11 4.92
CA ILE A 169 -6.84 -9.57 5.98
C ILE A 169 -7.84 -10.65 6.41
N LEU A 170 -8.00 -10.83 7.71
CA LEU A 170 -9.01 -11.73 8.28
C LEU A 170 -10.14 -10.86 8.82
N ALA A 171 -10.98 -10.33 7.93
CA ALA A 171 -11.98 -9.35 8.34
C ALA A 171 -13.04 -9.92 9.31
N ASP A 172 -13.33 -11.22 9.28
CA ASP A 172 -14.17 -11.91 10.28
C ASP A 172 -13.57 -11.90 11.68
N GLN A 173 -12.23 -11.92 11.77
CA GLN A 173 -11.49 -11.82 13.03
C GLN A 173 -11.17 -10.37 13.41
N SER A 174 -11.29 -9.43 12.46
CA SER A 174 -10.96 -8.03 12.67
C SER A 174 -12.17 -7.18 13.08
N ILE A 175 -13.38 -7.61 12.73
CA ILE A 175 -14.60 -6.85 12.96
C ILE A 175 -15.25 -7.27 14.27
N HIS A 176 -15.47 -6.29 15.14
CA HIS A 176 -16.18 -6.48 16.40
C HIS A 176 -17.36 -5.51 16.49
N LYS A 177 -18.53 -6.03 16.86
CA LYS A 177 -19.74 -5.23 17.05
C LYS A 177 -19.98 -5.00 18.54
N THR A 178 -20.13 -3.75 18.96
CA THR A 178 -20.47 -3.41 20.35
C THR A 178 -21.93 -3.77 20.65
N SER A 179 -22.31 -3.84 21.92
CA SER A 179 -23.72 -4.02 22.32
C SER A 179 -24.64 -2.87 21.88
N LYS A 180 -24.07 -1.70 21.56
CA LYS A 180 -24.79 -0.54 20.98
C LYS A 180 -24.88 -0.60 19.45
N GLY A 181 -24.30 -1.61 18.81
CA GLY A 181 -24.32 -1.80 17.36
C GLY A 181 -23.35 -0.92 16.58
N GLU A 182 -22.34 -0.36 17.26
CA GLU A 182 -21.18 0.31 16.67
C GLU A 182 -20.15 -0.74 16.27
N PHE A 183 -19.25 -0.39 15.34
CA PHE A 183 -18.21 -1.29 14.86
C PHE A 183 -16.83 -0.83 15.31
N VAL A 184 -16.03 -1.78 15.76
CA VAL A 184 -14.59 -1.68 15.96
C VAL A 184 -13.91 -2.55 14.91
N PHE A 185 -12.90 -2.01 14.24
CA PHE A 185 -12.04 -2.77 13.35
C PHE A 185 -10.65 -2.89 13.99
N ALA A 186 -10.35 -4.02 14.61
CA ALA A 186 -9.04 -4.32 15.17
C ALA A 186 -8.33 -5.31 14.23
N PRO A 187 -7.48 -4.85 13.29
CA PRO A 187 -7.02 -5.69 12.19
C PRO A 187 -6.33 -6.97 12.67
N VAL A 188 -6.62 -8.08 12.02
CA VAL A 188 -5.87 -9.33 12.09
C VAL A 188 -5.39 -9.66 10.67
N ILE A 189 -4.09 -9.76 10.48
CA ILE A 189 -3.45 -9.85 9.18
C ILE A 189 -2.48 -11.02 9.16
N LYS A 190 -2.67 -11.91 8.19
CA LYS A 190 -1.67 -12.89 7.79
C LYS A 190 -0.75 -12.25 6.76
N PHE A 191 0.54 -12.33 7.01
CA PHE A 191 1.57 -11.84 6.12
C PHE A 191 2.36 -13.01 5.56
N GLU A 192 2.57 -12.98 4.25
CA GLU A 192 3.42 -13.95 3.56
C GLU A 192 4.31 -13.22 2.57
N SER A 193 5.60 -13.56 2.53
CA SER A 193 6.52 -13.01 1.54
C SER A 193 7.26 -14.11 0.79
N ARG A 194 7.53 -13.86 -0.49
CA ARG A 194 8.30 -14.75 -1.36
C ARG A 194 9.31 -13.97 -2.19
N ILE A 195 10.40 -14.65 -2.55
CA ILE A 195 11.36 -14.20 -3.57
C ILE A 195 11.28 -15.06 -4.81
N ASN A 196 11.81 -14.54 -5.92
CA ASN A 196 11.91 -15.26 -7.19
C ASN A 196 10.54 -15.76 -7.66
N ALA A 197 9.50 -14.96 -7.41
CA ALA A 197 8.13 -15.28 -7.79
C ALA A 197 7.86 -14.83 -9.24
N THR A 198 7.08 -15.62 -9.97
CA THR A 198 6.50 -15.18 -11.24
C THR A 198 5.22 -14.42 -10.94
N ILE A 199 5.18 -13.15 -11.33
CA ILE A 199 4.07 -12.24 -11.02
C ILE A 199 3.46 -11.74 -12.31
N SER A 200 2.15 -11.94 -12.47
CA SER A 200 1.37 -11.37 -13.56
C SER A 200 0.22 -10.51 -13.01
N PHE A 201 -0.21 -9.56 -13.83
CA PHE A 201 -1.29 -8.63 -13.53
C PHE A 201 -2.32 -8.71 -14.64
N ASP A 202 -3.60 -8.70 -14.28
CA ASP A 202 -4.67 -8.50 -15.27
C ASP A 202 -5.10 -7.04 -15.40
N SER A 203 -6.07 -6.78 -16.27
CA SER A 203 -6.58 -5.45 -16.59
C SER A 203 -7.20 -4.71 -15.40
N ASN A 204 -7.54 -5.41 -14.31
CA ASN A 204 -8.12 -4.82 -13.11
C ASN A 204 -7.10 -4.77 -11.95
N ASN A 205 -5.80 -4.92 -12.25
CA ASN A 205 -4.72 -4.92 -11.28
C ASN A 205 -4.83 -6.00 -10.20
N PHE A 206 -5.46 -7.14 -10.49
CA PHE A 206 -5.29 -8.30 -9.63
C PHE A 206 -3.99 -9.02 -9.96
N VAL A 207 -3.36 -9.53 -8.91
CA VAL A 207 -2.05 -10.15 -8.93
C VAL A 207 -2.23 -11.67 -8.94
N THR A 208 -1.64 -12.33 -9.93
CA THR A 208 -1.47 -13.79 -9.92
C THR A 208 -0.02 -14.10 -9.63
N ILE A 209 0.20 -15.03 -8.71
CA ILE A 209 1.52 -15.46 -8.26
C ILE A 209 1.65 -16.94 -8.62
N SER A 210 2.59 -17.26 -9.51
CA SER A 210 3.04 -18.63 -9.73
C SER A 210 4.47 -18.74 -9.24
N ASP A 211 4.80 -19.81 -8.51
CA ASP A 211 6.12 -20.08 -7.95
C ASP A 211 6.57 -19.14 -6.81
N GLY A 212 7.89 -19.09 -6.59
CA GLY A 212 8.57 -18.34 -5.55
C GLY A 212 8.89 -19.15 -4.31
N ASN A 213 10.00 -18.79 -3.65
CA ASN A 213 10.42 -19.39 -2.39
C ASN A 213 9.86 -18.58 -1.22
N LEU A 214 9.22 -19.27 -0.28
CA LEU A 214 8.72 -18.66 0.96
C LEU A 214 9.90 -18.10 1.77
N VAL A 215 9.79 -16.82 2.16
CA VAL A 215 10.77 -16.13 3.01
C VAL A 215 10.20 -15.96 4.42
N SER A 216 8.95 -15.52 4.52
CA SER A 216 8.29 -15.28 5.80
C SER A 216 6.81 -15.64 5.71
N SER A 217 6.29 -16.17 6.81
CA SER A 217 4.86 -16.31 7.04
C SER A 217 4.60 -16.04 8.51
N THR A 218 3.74 -15.08 8.81
CA THR A 218 3.42 -14.67 10.18
C THR A 218 2.00 -14.15 10.24
N THR A 219 1.42 -14.17 11.43
CA THR A 219 0.11 -13.55 11.69
C THR A 219 0.31 -12.52 12.78
N ALA A 220 -0.36 -11.38 12.67
CA ALA A 220 -0.39 -10.38 13.74
C ALA A 220 -1.80 -9.81 13.86
N GLY A 221 -2.12 -9.30 15.04
CA GLY A 221 -3.37 -8.58 15.26
C GLY A 221 -3.20 -7.41 16.22
N MET A 222 -4.17 -6.51 16.19
CA MET A 222 -4.17 -5.29 16.99
C MET A 222 -5.03 -5.46 18.25
N ASN A 223 -4.55 -5.00 19.41
CA ASN A 223 -5.37 -4.92 20.62
C ASN A 223 -6.16 -3.60 20.70
N VAL A 224 -6.99 -3.44 21.74
CA VAL A 224 -7.82 -2.24 21.95
C VAL A 224 -7.01 -0.95 22.18
N ASP A 225 -5.73 -1.07 22.55
CA ASP A 225 -4.81 0.06 22.74
C ASP A 225 -4.07 0.45 21.45
N GLY A 226 -4.37 -0.20 20.31
CA GLY A 226 -3.69 0.06 19.05
C GLY A 226 -2.32 -0.60 18.89
N GLN A 227 -1.93 -1.48 19.81
CA GLN A 227 -0.67 -2.23 19.74
C GLN A 227 -0.84 -3.47 18.88
N VAL A 228 0.04 -3.64 17.90
CA VAL A 228 0.11 -4.86 17.08
C VAL A 228 0.97 -5.90 17.79
N LYS A 229 0.47 -7.14 17.84
CA LYS A 229 1.11 -8.28 18.50
C LYS A 229 1.10 -9.50 17.57
N THR A 230 2.20 -10.24 17.55
CA THR A 230 2.31 -11.48 16.79
C THR A 230 1.34 -12.54 17.33
N ASN A 231 0.68 -13.25 16.43
CA ASN A 231 -0.31 -14.30 16.70
C ASN A 231 -1.42 -13.87 17.67
N PHE A 232 -1.84 -12.61 17.57
CA PHE A 232 -2.87 -12.03 18.40
C PHE A 232 -4.16 -11.81 17.61
N GLN A 233 -5.29 -11.96 18.29
CA GLN A 233 -6.59 -11.46 17.89
C GLN A 233 -7.35 -11.06 19.16
N LEU A 234 -8.27 -10.10 19.07
CA LEU A 234 -9.20 -9.86 20.17
C LEU A 234 -10.11 -11.09 20.33
N ASP A 235 -10.40 -11.44 21.58
CA ASP A 235 -11.33 -12.54 21.87
C ASP A 235 -12.73 -12.15 21.40
N PRO A 236 -13.33 -12.86 20.41
CA PRO A 236 -14.64 -12.51 19.87
C PRO A 236 -15.78 -12.65 20.89
N LYS A 237 -15.54 -13.30 22.03
CA LYS A 237 -16.51 -13.44 23.13
C LYS A 237 -16.48 -12.27 24.10
N LYS A 238 -15.47 -11.41 24.05
CA LYS A 238 -15.38 -10.24 24.91
C LYS A 238 -16.29 -9.14 24.39
N GLU A 239 -17.09 -8.58 25.29
CA GLU A 239 -17.92 -7.43 24.94
C GLU A 239 -17.05 -6.18 24.89
N LEU A 240 -17.16 -5.43 23.79
CA LEU A 240 -16.49 -4.15 23.62
C LEU A 240 -17.47 -3.00 23.81
N GLU A 241 -16.97 -1.89 24.34
CA GLU A 241 -17.67 -0.61 24.39
C GLU A 241 -16.80 0.51 23.83
N ILE A 242 -17.43 1.52 23.22
CA ILE A 242 -16.79 2.77 22.85
C ILE A 242 -17.24 3.85 23.83
N LYS A 243 -16.28 4.44 24.56
CA LYS A 243 -16.52 5.57 25.47
C LYS A 243 -15.64 6.74 25.07
N ASN A 244 -16.26 7.85 24.69
CA ASN A 244 -15.55 9.07 24.28
C ASN A 244 -14.49 8.81 23.19
N GLY A 245 -14.78 7.90 22.25
CA GLY A 245 -13.85 7.52 21.17
C GLY A 245 -12.75 6.52 21.57
N VAL A 246 -12.76 6.02 22.80
CA VAL A 246 -11.83 4.99 23.30
C VAL A 246 -12.52 3.63 23.33
N ILE A 247 -11.81 2.58 22.91
CA ILE A 247 -12.31 1.20 22.92
C ILE A 247 -11.95 0.54 24.25
N GLU A 248 -12.94 -0.01 24.94
CA GLU A 248 -12.76 -0.71 26.21
C GLU A 248 -13.30 -2.14 26.12
N ILE A 249 -12.63 -3.07 26.83
CA ILE A 249 -13.14 -4.42 27.08
C ILE A 249 -13.97 -4.36 28.38
N LYS A 250 -15.19 -4.91 28.35
CA LYS A 250 -16.02 -5.05 29.56
C LYS A 250 -15.66 -6.29 30.39
#